data_AF-A0A953W4A8-F1
#
_entry.id   AF-A0A953W4A8-F1
#
_cell.length_a   1.000
_cell.length_b   1.000
_cell.length_c   1.000
_cell.angle_alpha   90.00
_cell.angle_beta   90.00
_cell.angle_gamma   90.00
#
_symmetry.space_group_name_H-M   'P 1'
#
loop_
_entity.id
_entity.type
_entity.pdbx_description
1 polymer ?
#
loop_
_entity_poly.entity_id
_entity_poly.type
_entity_poly.pdbx_seq_one_letter_code
_entity_poly.pdbx_strand_id
1 'polypeptide(L)' 'MTQPITDTQKLRERAQRQIALAEATGSKAYASPDFSKVFVERRDGTRETVRLDTHQH' A
#
# COMPACT_ATOMS: atom_id res chain seq x y z
N MET A 1 11.39 -18.36 17.02
CA MET A 1 11.19 -16.94 16.64
C MET A 1 11.30 -16.86 15.13
N THR A 2 10.24 -17.15 14.37
CA THR A 2 10.38 -17.25 12.90
C THR A 2 9.06 -17.08 12.15
N GLN A 3 8.55 -15.85 12.03
CA GLN A 3 7.50 -15.56 11.05
C GLN A 3 7.68 -14.12 10.54
N PRO A 4 8.21 -13.92 9.31
CA PRO A 4 7.66 -12.81 8.51
C PRO A 4 7.51 -13.05 7.00
N ILE A 5 8.05 -14.13 6.42
CA ILE A 5 8.08 -14.29 4.94
C ILE A 5 6.70 -14.50 4.28
N THR A 6 5.72 -15.04 5.01
CA THR A 6 4.35 -15.20 4.49
C THR A 6 3.55 -13.89 4.54
N ASP A 7 3.94 -12.94 5.39
CA ASP A 7 3.20 -11.69 5.58
C ASP A 7 3.57 -10.66 4.52
N THR A 8 4.85 -10.55 4.16
CA THR A 8 5.32 -9.62 3.12
C THR A 8 4.69 -9.87 1.75
N GLN A 9 4.48 -11.15 1.37
CA GLN A 9 3.80 -11.49 0.11
C GLN A 9 2.33 -11.01 0.12
N LYS A 10 1.64 -11.16 1.25
CA LYS A 10 0.26 -10.68 1.40
C LYS A 10 0.18 -9.16 1.43
N LEU A 11 1.14 -8.50 2.10
CA LEU A 11 1.27 -7.04 2.10
C LEU A 11 1.54 -6.51 0.69
N ARG A 12 2.41 -7.17 -0.07
CA ARG A 12 2.68 -6.83 -1.48
C ARG A 12 1.42 -6.96 -2.33
N GLU A 13 0.65 -8.05 -2.23
CA GLU A 13 -0.58 -8.20 -3.00
C GLU A 13 -1.62 -7.12 -2.63
N ARG A 14 -1.78 -6.83 -1.33
CA ARG A 14 -2.65 -5.74 -0.86
C ARG A 14 -2.19 -4.39 -1.40
N ALA A 15 -0.89 -4.12 -1.37
CA ALA A 15 -0.31 -2.89 -1.89
C ALA A 15 -0.57 -2.73 -3.38
N GLN A 16 -0.34 -3.78 -4.17
CA GLN A 16 -0.60 -3.78 -5.60
C GLN A 16 -2.08 -3.55 -5.91
N ARG A 17 -3.01 -4.16 -5.15
CA ARG A 17 -4.45 -3.89 -5.31
C ARG A 17 -4.79 -2.42 -5.01
N GLN A 18 -4.26 -1.86 -3.93
CA GLN A 18 -4.50 -0.45 -3.60
C GLN A 18 -3.95 0.50 -4.66
N ILE A 19 -2.75 0.21 -5.17
CA ILE A 19 -2.16 0.97 -6.26
C ILE A 19 -3.06 0.91 -7.50
N ALA A 20 -3.46 -0.28 -7.92
CA ALA A 20 -4.32 -0.44 -9.09
C ALA A 20 -5.67 0.28 -8.95
N LEU A 21 -6.28 0.26 -7.75
CA LEU A 21 -7.51 1.00 -7.47
C LEU A 21 -7.30 2.52 -7.54
N ALA A 22 -6.20 3.01 -6.97
CA ALA A 22 -5.85 4.42 -7.04
C ALA A 22 -5.54 4.87 -8.47
N GLU A 23 -4.81 4.06 -9.25
CA GLU A 23 -4.55 4.32 -10.67
C GLU A 23 -5.83 4.29 -11.51
N ALA A 24 -6.76 3.38 -11.22
CA ALA A 24 -8.08 3.34 -11.87
C ALA A 24 -8.93 4.59 -11.60
N THR A 25 -8.72 5.26 -10.46
CA THR A 25 -9.36 6.57 -10.16
C THR A 25 -8.60 7.77 -10.73
N GLY A 26 -7.52 7.54 -11.47
CA GLY A 26 -6.68 8.60 -12.06
C GLY A 26 -5.69 9.23 -11.09
N SER A 27 -5.40 8.56 -9.97
CA SER A 27 -4.39 8.97 -8.98
C SER A 27 -3.09 8.22 -9.22
N LYS A 28 -1.94 8.82 -8.94
CA LYS A 28 -0.66 8.11 -8.93
C LYS A 28 -0.51 7.41 -7.59
N ALA A 29 -0.17 6.13 -7.58
CA ALA A 29 0.05 5.42 -6.33
C ALA A 29 1.32 4.59 -6.33
N TYR A 30 2.00 4.52 -5.19
CA TYR A 30 3.23 3.76 -5.01
C TYR A 30 3.33 3.17 -3.60
N ALA A 31 3.85 1.95 -3.50
CA ALA A 31 4.07 1.28 -2.22
C ALA A 31 5.42 1.70 -1.62
N SER A 32 5.48 1.72 -0.29
CA SER A 32 6.75 1.74 0.45
C SER A 32 7.56 0.46 0.15
N PRO A 33 8.90 0.49 0.25
CA PRO A 33 9.75 -0.67 -0.03
C PRO A 33 9.46 -1.87 0.88
N ASP A 34 8.93 -1.61 2.07
CA ASP A 34 8.53 -2.61 3.06
C ASP A 34 7.07 -3.11 2.87
N PHE A 35 6.34 -2.61 1.86
CA PHE A 35 4.93 -2.88 1.59
C PHE A 35 3.94 -2.58 2.74
N SER A 36 4.42 -1.97 3.82
CA SER A 36 3.62 -1.55 4.99
C SER A 36 2.76 -0.31 4.74
N LYS A 37 3.05 0.49 3.70
CA LYS A 37 2.32 1.72 3.35
C LYS A 37 2.17 1.87 1.83
N VAL A 38 1.10 2.53 1.39
CA VAL A 38 0.87 2.98 0.02
C VAL A 38 0.63 4.48 0.03
N PHE A 39 1.33 5.19 -0.82
CA PHE A 39 1.18 6.61 -1.02
C PHE A 39 0.34 6.82 -2.28
N VAL A 40 -0.74 7.58 -2.16
CA VAL A 40 -1.65 7.91 -3.26
C VAL A 40 -1.61 9.43 -3.46
N GLU A 41 -1.10 9.85 -4.60
CA GLU A 41 -1.09 11.24 -5.06
C GLU A 41 -2.25 11.46 -6.03
N ARG A 42 -3.25 12.22 -5.59
CA ARG A 42 -4.42 12.57 -6.40
C ARG A 42 -4.10 13.70 -7.36
N ARG A 43 -4.95 13.89 -8.38
CA ARG A 43 -4.80 14.94 -9.41
C ARG A 43 -4.73 16.37 -8.84
N ASP A 44 -5.35 16.59 -7.69
CA ASP A 44 -5.36 17.87 -6.97
C ASP A 44 -4.01 18.17 -6.27
N GLY A 45 -3.03 17.26 -6.32
CA GLY A 45 -1.74 17.37 -5.63
C GLY A 45 -1.80 16.88 -4.18
N THR A 46 -2.99 16.54 -3.67
CA THR A 46 -3.14 15.93 -2.34
C THR A 46 -2.50 14.54 -2.30
N ARG A 47 -1.63 14.31 -1.30
CA ARG A 47 -1.03 13.01 -1.00
C ARG A 47 -1.72 12.36 0.19
N GLU A 48 -2.26 11.18 -0.02
CA GLU A 48 -2.85 10.32 0.99
C GLU A 48 -1.90 9.14 1.28
N THR A 49 -1.74 8.79 2.55
CA THR A 49 -0.91 7.64 2.95
C THR A 49 -1.80 6.57 3.57
N VAL A 50 -1.96 5.46 2.86
CA VAL A 50 -2.69 4.28 3.31
C VAL A 50 -1.73 3.36 4.03
N ARG A 51 -1.98 3.06 5.30
CA ARG A 51 -1.19 2.07 6.07
C ARG A 51 -1.80 0.69 5.84
N LEU A 52 -0.97 -0.26 5.40
CA LEU A 52 -1.34 -1.65 5.15
C LEU A 52 -0.96 -2.57 6.30
N ASP A 53 -0.05 -2.11 7.16
CA ASP A 53 0.28 -2.78 8.40
C ASP A 53 -0.97 -2.80 9.30
N THR A 54 -1.63 -3.96 9.31
CA THR A 54 -2.62 -4.30 10.32
C THR A 54 -1.88 -4.55 11.62
N HIS A 55 -1.51 -3.48 12.32
CA HIS A 55 -1.28 -3.54 13.76
C HIS A 55 -2.66 -3.83 14.39
N GLN A 56 -3.08 -5.09 14.32
CA GLN A 56 -4.26 -5.58 15.00
C GLN A 56 -3.89 -5.64 16.48
N HIS A 57 -4.31 -4.63 17.22
CA HIS A 57 -4.21 -4.58 18.68
C HIS A 57 -5.22 -5.55 19.30
#